data_AF-A0A9E4U8F3-F1
#
_entry.id   AF-A0A9E4U8F3-F1
#
_cell.length_a   1.000
_cell.length_b   1.000
_cell.length_c   1.000
_cell.angle_alpha   90.00
_cell.angle_beta   90.00
_cell.angle_gamma   90.00
#
_symmetry.space_group_name_H-M   'P 1'
#
loop_
_entity.id
_entity.type
_entity.pdbx_description
1 polymer ?
#
loop_
_entity_poly.entity_id
_entity_poly.type
_entity_poly.pdbx_seq_one_letter_code
_entity_poly.pdbx_strand_id
1 'polypeptide(L)'
;YTSVPATSGQHYASPLAPVRWGVHNDALEPEEYVHNLEHGGIAIFYDCPDGCDLIRQQLTDLVDEAVKNGGKVLLAPHSGTGATVSVAAWTFIDQFDFFDEDRIRAFVNSHESSENAPEPFAR
;
A
#
# COMPACT_ATOMS: atom_id res chain seq x y z
N TYR A 1 14.75 5.62 4.60
CA TYR A 1 13.54 6.21 3.97
C TYR A 1 13.25 7.58 4.58
N THR A 2 12.52 8.46 3.88
CA THR A 2 12.19 9.82 4.36
C THR A 2 10.74 9.98 4.84
N SER A 3 9.94 8.92 4.75
CA SER A 3 8.54 8.85 5.19
C SER A 3 8.29 7.53 5.92
N VAL A 4 7.21 7.47 6.70
CA VAL A 4 6.68 6.26 7.32
C VAL A 4 5.18 6.16 7.00
N PRO A 5 4.72 5.15 6.26
CA PRO A 5 5.48 4.13 5.52
C PRO A 5 6.44 4.73 4.47
N ALA A 6 7.42 3.94 4.05
CA ALA A 6 8.40 4.34 3.05
C ALA A 6 7.75 4.48 1.67
N THR A 7 7.93 5.60 0.99
CA THR A 7 7.34 5.82 -0.35
C THR A 7 8.33 5.73 -1.49
N SER A 8 9.63 5.70 -1.20
CA SER A 8 10.71 5.56 -2.19
C SER A 8 12.03 5.27 -1.49
N GLY A 9 13.00 4.70 -2.19
CA GLY A 9 14.35 4.47 -1.67
C GLY A 9 14.93 3.13 -2.11
N GLN A 10 16.03 2.74 -1.47
CA GLN A 10 16.61 1.40 -1.66
C GLN A 10 15.59 0.33 -1.28
N HIS A 11 15.51 -0.74 -2.06
CA HIS A 11 14.56 -1.83 -1.86
C HIS A 11 15.12 -3.10 -2.50
N TYR A 12 14.52 -4.26 -2.20
CA TYR A 12 15.04 -5.52 -2.71
C TYR A 12 14.79 -5.68 -4.20
N ALA A 13 15.69 -6.40 -4.88
CA ALA A 13 15.47 -6.85 -6.25
C ALA A 13 14.84 -8.26 -6.28
N SER A 14 14.53 -8.73 -7.48
CA SER A 14 14.16 -10.12 -7.71
C SER A 14 15.23 -11.07 -7.13
N PRO A 15 14.85 -12.18 -6.47
CA PRO A 15 13.49 -12.73 -6.33
C PRO A 15 12.75 -12.33 -5.04
N LEU A 16 13.31 -11.43 -4.23
CA LEU A 16 12.76 -11.08 -2.91
C LEU A 16 11.61 -10.08 -3.01
N ALA A 17 11.57 -9.29 -4.09
CA ALA A 17 10.51 -8.34 -4.39
C ALA A 17 10.27 -8.27 -5.92
N PRO A 18 9.12 -7.73 -6.40
CA PRO A 18 7.99 -7.22 -5.62
C PRO A 18 7.28 -8.34 -4.85
N VAL A 19 6.63 -8.00 -3.74
CA VAL A 19 5.75 -8.96 -3.06
C VAL A 19 4.46 -9.15 -3.84
N ARG A 20 3.75 -10.25 -3.54
CA ARG A 20 2.44 -10.55 -4.10
C ARG A 20 1.42 -9.44 -3.79
N TRP A 21 0.61 -9.06 -4.78
CA TRP A 21 -0.55 -8.20 -4.60
C TRP A 21 -1.61 -8.86 -3.71
N GLY A 22 -2.45 -8.04 -3.07
CA GLY A 22 -3.49 -8.47 -2.16
C GLY A 22 -3.14 -8.34 -0.68
N VAL A 23 -3.87 -9.08 0.14
CA VAL A 23 -3.78 -8.98 1.60
C VAL A 23 -2.63 -9.81 2.18
N HIS A 24 -1.85 -9.18 3.04
CA HIS A 24 -0.82 -9.78 3.87
C HIS A 24 -1.23 -9.67 5.34
N ASN A 25 -1.11 -10.77 6.07
CA ASN A 25 -1.44 -10.81 7.50
C ASN A 25 -0.26 -10.40 8.39
N ASP A 26 0.95 -10.48 7.84
CA ASP A 26 2.20 -10.12 8.51
C ASP A 26 2.67 -8.76 7.98
N ALA A 27 3.42 -8.04 8.83
CA ALA A 27 4.03 -6.78 8.41
C ALA A 27 5.08 -7.04 7.32
N LEU A 28 5.14 -6.13 6.37
CA LEU A 28 6.13 -6.14 5.30
C LEU A 28 7.26 -5.17 5.64
N GLU A 29 8.49 -5.58 5.39
CA GLU A 29 9.64 -4.68 5.48
C GLU A 29 9.56 -3.64 4.36
N PRO A 30 10.01 -2.39 4.60
CA PRO A 30 10.08 -1.36 3.56
C PRO A 30 10.72 -1.81 2.24
N GLU A 31 11.80 -2.59 2.32
CA GLU A 31 12.52 -3.09 1.16
C GLU A 31 11.68 -4.06 0.30
N GLU A 32 10.64 -4.67 0.87
CA GLU A 32 9.77 -5.61 0.17
C GLU A 32 8.69 -4.90 -0.65
N TYR A 33 7.98 -3.93 -0.05
CA TYR A 33 6.86 -3.27 -0.71
C TYR A 33 7.26 -2.02 -1.49
N VAL A 34 8.40 -1.38 -1.24
CA VAL A 34 8.83 -0.21 -2.02
C VAL A 34 9.06 -0.56 -3.50
N HIS A 35 9.45 -1.81 -3.80
CA HIS A 35 9.51 -2.31 -5.18
C HIS A 35 8.11 -2.34 -5.83
N ASN A 36 7.08 -2.75 -5.09
CA ASN A 36 5.70 -2.68 -5.58
C ASN A 36 5.32 -1.23 -5.94
N LEU A 37 5.73 -0.25 -5.13
CA LEU A 37 5.49 1.17 -5.41
C LEU A 37 6.25 1.63 -6.66
N GLU A 38 7.49 1.19 -6.85
CA GLU A 38 8.28 1.45 -8.06
C GLU A 38 7.57 0.95 -9.32
N HIS A 39 6.92 -0.21 -9.22
CA HIS A 39 6.13 -0.84 -10.28
C HIS A 39 4.74 -0.23 -10.45
N GLY A 40 4.48 0.96 -9.89
CA GLY A 40 3.21 1.66 -9.97
C GLY A 40 2.12 1.08 -9.07
N GLY A 41 2.48 0.31 -8.05
CA GLY A 41 1.55 -0.24 -7.08
C GLY A 41 1.16 0.73 -5.97
N ILE A 42 0.08 0.37 -5.27
CA ILE A 42 -0.42 1.06 -4.09
C ILE A 42 -0.29 0.14 -2.89
N ALA A 43 0.38 0.62 -1.84
CA ALA A 43 0.43 -0.05 -0.56
C ALA A 43 -0.54 0.62 0.42
N ILE A 44 -1.51 -0.13 0.89
CA ILE A 44 -2.43 0.28 1.94
C ILE A 44 -1.95 -0.37 3.24
N PHE A 45 -1.87 0.44 4.29
CA PHE A 45 -1.45 -0.01 5.60
C PHE A 45 -2.48 0.36 6.65
N TYR A 46 -2.56 -0.47 7.69
CA TYR A 46 -3.30 -0.15 8.90
C TYR A 46 -2.40 -0.26 10.14
N ASP A 47 -2.57 0.67 11.07
CA ASP A 47 -1.92 0.69 12.38
C ASP A 47 -2.99 0.73 13.47
N CYS A 48 -3.21 -0.40 14.13
CA CYS A 48 -4.31 -0.56 15.07
C CYS A 48 -3.85 -1.20 16.38
N PRO A 49 -3.12 -0.45 17.23
CA PRO A 49 -2.61 -0.98 18.51
C PRO A 49 -3.74 -1.38 19.47
N ASP A 50 -4.88 -0.69 19.41
CA ASP A 50 -6.06 -0.96 20.22
C ASP A 50 -7.10 -1.86 19.51
N GLY A 51 -6.77 -2.35 18.31
CA GLY A 51 -7.65 -3.16 17.47
C GLY A 51 -8.60 -2.34 16.60
N CYS A 52 -8.85 -2.83 15.38
CA CYS A 52 -9.71 -2.17 14.40
C CYS A 52 -10.35 -3.18 13.42
N ASP A 53 -10.87 -4.30 13.94
CA ASP A 53 -11.33 -5.43 13.11
C ASP A 53 -12.28 -5.02 11.98
N LEU A 54 -13.18 -4.05 12.22
CA LEU A 54 -14.07 -3.50 11.21
C LEU A 54 -13.31 -2.80 10.08
N ILE A 55 -12.36 -1.91 10.40
CA ILE A 55 -11.54 -1.20 9.41
C ILE A 55 -10.69 -2.21 8.63
N ARG A 56 -10.06 -3.17 9.31
CA ARG A 56 -9.30 -4.23 8.66
C ARG A 56 -10.15 -5.01 7.66
N GLN A 57 -11.39 -5.38 8.04
CA GLN A 57 -12.30 -6.08 7.13
C GLN A 57 -12.65 -5.22 5.91
N GLN A 58 -13.00 -3.95 6.12
CA GLN A 58 -13.35 -3.04 5.02
C GLN A 58 -12.19 -2.81 4.05
N LEU A 59 -10.96 -2.66 4.57
CA LEU A 59 -9.75 -2.55 3.74
C LEU A 59 -9.48 -3.84 2.97
N THR A 60 -9.64 -5.00 3.61
CA THR A 60 -9.51 -6.31 2.96
C THR A 60 -10.48 -6.46 1.81
N ASP A 61 -11.77 -6.16 2.02
CA ASP A 61 -12.79 -6.27 0.98
C ASP A 61 -12.48 -5.36 -0.23
N LEU A 62 -12.03 -4.12 0.04
CA LEU A 62 -11.61 -3.17 -0.99
C LEU A 62 -10.42 -3.67 -1.80
N VAL A 63 -9.39 -4.20 -1.12
CA VAL A 63 -8.16 -4.70 -1.77
C VAL A 63 -8.44 -5.97 -2.57
N ASP A 64 -9.23 -6.89 -2.04
CA ASP A 64 -9.63 -8.11 -2.75
C ASP A 64 -10.44 -7.79 -4.01
N GLU A 65 -11.35 -6.81 -3.95
CA GLU A 65 -12.07 -6.31 -5.12
C GLU A 65 -11.11 -5.71 -6.16
N ALA A 66 -10.18 -4.84 -5.73
CA ALA A 66 -9.22 -4.20 -6.62
C ALA A 66 -8.34 -5.23 -7.33
N VAL A 67 -7.76 -6.18 -6.58
CA VAL A 67 -6.88 -7.23 -7.13
C VAL A 67 -7.66 -8.15 -8.08
N LYS A 68 -8.91 -8.51 -7.74
CA LYS A 68 -9.77 -9.30 -8.64
C LYS A 68 -10.00 -8.60 -9.99
N ASN A 69 -10.03 -7.27 -9.99
CA ASN A 69 -10.15 -6.44 -11.19
C ASN A 69 -8.79 -6.14 -11.87
N GLY A 70 -7.69 -6.76 -11.41
CA GLY A 70 -6.36 -6.61 -11.97
C GLY A 70 -5.54 -5.45 -11.38
N GLY A 71 -6.00 -4.85 -10.28
CA GLY A 71 -5.33 -3.75 -9.60
C GLY A 71 -4.03 -4.17 -8.92
N LYS A 72 -3.04 -3.28 -8.95
CA LYS A 72 -1.73 -3.38 -8.30
C LYS A 72 -1.79 -2.83 -6.87
N VAL A 73 -2.59 -3.46 -6.02
CA VAL A 73 -2.80 -3.00 -4.64
C VAL A 73 -2.41 -4.09 -3.66
N LEU A 74 -1.80 -3.71 -2.54
CA LEU A 74 -1.54 -4.59 -1.41
C LEU A 74 -2.05 -3.98 -0.10
N LEU A 75 -2.33 -4.84 0.87
CA LEU A 75 -2.71 -4.47 2.24
C LEU A 75 -1.79 -5.19 3.23
N ALA A 76 -1.25 -4.48 4.22
CA ALA A 76 -0.48 -5.08 5.30
C ALA A 76 -0.61 -4.28 6.61
N PRO A 77 -0.42 -4.89 7.79
CA PRO A 77 -0.22 -4.13 9.01
C PRO A 77 1.10 -3.35 8.95
N HIS A 78 1.11 -2.12 9.45
CA HIS A 78 2.34 -1.34 9.63
C HIS A 78 2.23 -0.51 10.89
N SER A 79 3.07 -0.80 11.89
CA SER A 79 3.06 -0.04 13.14
C SER A 79 3.86 1.26 13.02
N GLY A 80 3.51 2.24 13.86
CA GLY A 80 4.25 3.50 13.99
C GLY A 80 4.04 4.48 12.84
N THR A 81 2.96 4.35 12.07
CA THR A 81 2.61 5.29 11.00
C THR A 81 2.09 6.61 11.54
N GLY A 82 1.55 6.62 12.76
CA GLY A 82 0.89 7.78 13.36
C GLY A 82 -0.54 8.01 12.89
N ALA A 83 -1.10 7.08 12.09
CA ALA A 83 -2.47 7.12 11.59
C ALA A 83 -3.05 5.72 11.44
N THR A 84 -4.36 5.55 11.66
CA THR A 84 -5.02 4.23 11.55
C THR A 84 -4.91 3.64 10.15
N VAL A 85 -5.01 4.47 9.11
CA VAL A 85 -4.89 4.08 7.70
C VAL A 85 -3.83 4.94 7.03
N SER A 86 -2.94 4.31 6.27
CA SER A 86 -1.96 4.98 5.42
C SER A 86 -2.00 4.39 4.02
N VAL A 87 -2.09 5.23 2.99
CA VAL A 87 -2.09 4.80 1.59
C VAL A 87 -0.84 5.40 0.93
N ALA A 88 -0.02 4.54 0.34
CA ALA A 88 1.28 4.92 -0.22
C ALA A 88 1.38 4.53 -1.69
N ALA A 89 1.95 5.44 -2.48
CA ALA A 89 2.45 5.21 -3.84
C ALA A 89 3.88 5.74 -3.93
N TRP A 90 4.56 5.55 -5.06
CA TRP A 90 5.92 6.06 -5.22
C TRP A 90 5.99 7.58 -4.96
N THR A 91 6.70 8.01 -3.92
CA THR A 91 6.81 9.40 -3.43
C THR A 91 5.53 10.06 -2.90
N PHE A 92 4.40 9.35 -2.82
CA PHE A 92 3.13 9.88 -2.30
C PHE A 92 2.64 9.08 -1.10
N ILE A 93 2.09 9.78 -0.13
CA ILE A 93 1.46 9.17 1.04
C ILE A 93 0.26 10.01 1.46
N ASP A 94 -0.82 9.32 1.83
CA ASP A 94 -1.99 9.92 2.47
C ASP A 94 -2.32 9.15 3.76
N GLN A 95 -2.56 9.88 4.86
CA GLN A 95 -2.72 9.32 6.20
C GLN A 95 -3.96 9.89 6.89
N PHE A 96 -4.73 9.01 7.53
CA PHE A 96 -6.00 9.38 8.17
C PHE A 96 -6.48 8.28 9.15
N ASP A 97 -7.36 8.65 10.07
CA ASP A 97 -7.66 7.83 11.26
C ASP A 97 -8.91 6.95 11.17
N PHE A 98 -9.60 6.93 10.04
CA PHE A 98 -10.86 6.20 9.84
C PHE A 98 -10.93 5.57 8.44
N PHE A 99 -11.79 4.57 8.25
CA PHE A 99 -12.03 4.04 6.91
C PHE A 99 -12.81 5.06 6.06
N ASP A 100 -12.23 5.46 4.94
CA ASP A 100 -12.83 6.38 3.95
C ASP A 100 -12.61 5.79 2.56
N GLU A 101 -13.62 5.06 2.08
CA GLU A 101 -13.55 4.34 0.81
C GLU A 101 -13.33 5.28 -0.39
N ASP A 102 -14.08 6.39 -0.43
CA ASP A 102 -14.00 7.35 -1.55
C ASP A 102 -12.61 7.97 -1.62
N ARG A 103 -12.02 8.32 -0.48
CA ARG A 103 -10.66 8.85 -0.40
C ARG A 103 -9.61 7.83 -0.84
N ILE A 104 -9.71 6.58 -0.38
CA ILE A 104 -8.79 5.51 -0.78
C ILE A 104 -8.87 5.28 -2.28
N ARG A 105 -10.09 5.16 -2.83
CA ARG A 105 -10.29 4.95 -4.28
C ARG A 105 -9.78 6.14 -5.09
N ALA A 106 -9.98 7.37 -4.61
CA ALA A 106 -9.45 8.56 -5.27
C ALA A 106 -7.91 8.56 -5.33
N PHE A 107 -7.24 8.13 -4.25
CA PHE A 107 -5.80 7.96 -4.22
C PHE A 107 -5.34 6.87 -5.21
N VAL A 108 -5.95 5.68 -5.16
CA VAL A 108 -5.64 4.57 -6.08
C VAL A 108 -5.78 5.02 -7.54
N ASN A 109 -6.91 5.62 -7.91
CA ASN A 109 -7.18 6.10 -9.27
C ASN A 109 -6.17 7.15 -9.76
N SER A 110 -5.59 7.94 -8.84
CA SER A 110 -4.66 9.02 -9.18
C SER A 110 -3.21 8.54 -9.33
N HIS A 111 -2.84 7.44 -8.67
CA HIS A 111 -1.45 7.05 -8.50
C HIS A 111 -1.09 5.67 -9.09
N GLU A 112 -2.05 4.75 -9.16
CA GLU A 112 -1.80 3.40 -9.67
C GLU A 112 -1.32 3.45 -11.13
N SER A 113 -0.19 2.81 -11.43
CA SER A 113 0.46 2.81 -12.75
C SER A 113 0.67 4.21 -13.35
N SER A 114 0.75 5.25 -12.51
CA SER A 114 1.02 6.62 -12.96
C SER A 114 2.49 6.81 -13.34
N GLU A 115 2.78 7.77 -14.22
CA GLU A 115 4.14 8.12 -14.67
C GLU A 115 5.06 8.65 -13.55
N ASN A 116 4.52 8.85 -12.34
CA ASN A 116 5.32 9.22 -11.18
C ASN A 116 6.15 8.06 -10.65
N ALA A 117 5.68 6.82 -10.85
CA ALA A 117 6.46 5.63 -10.52
C ALA A 117 7.55 5.40 -11.58
N PRO A 118 8.76 4.95 -11.23
CA PRO A 118 9.83 4.73 -12.19
C PRO A 118 9.52 3.64 -13.24
N GLU A 119 8.83 2.56 -12.85
CA GLU A 119 8.54 1.41 -13.72
C GLU A 119 7.05 1.03 -13.72
N PRO A 120 6.12 1.96 -14.07
CA PRO A 120 4.69 1.81 -13.79
C PRO A 120 4.03 0.64 -14.53
N PHE A 121 4.66 0.15 -15.61
CA PHE A 121 4.15 -0.96 -16.43
C PHE A 121 4.88 -2.28 -16.21
N ALA A 122 5.86 -2.32 -15.29
CA ALA A 122 6.49 -3.56 -14.88
C ALA A 122 5.46 -4.49 -14.21
N ARG A 123 5.64 -5.80 -14.39
CA ARG A 123 4.71 -6.85 -13.94
C ARG A 123 5.30 -7.65 -12.80
#